data_AF-A0A7S0C229-F1
#
_entry.id   AF-A0A7S0C229-F1
#
_cell.length_a   1.000
_cell.length_b   1.000
_cell.length_c   1.000
_cell.angle_alpha   90.00
_cell.angle_beta   90.00
_cell.angle_gamma   90.00
#
_symmetry.space_group_name_H-M   'P 1'
#
loop_
_entity.id
_entity.type
_entity.pdbx_description
1 polymer ?
#
loop_
_entity_poly.entity_id
_entity_poly.type
_entity_poly.pdbx_seq_one_letter_code
_entity_poly.pdbx_strand_id
1 'polypeptide(L)'
;GDDFFNDLTGVQECNKEGNVVQLELYSENLTGTIPSELGLLTELMDLNLAINNLSGEVPVSLSNISTLNEVYLYWNDLTGSMEHFCTNNKEYIYLSADCFGRHKKNKTGIECSCCDACSP
;
A
#
# COMPACT_ATOMS: atom_id res chain seq x y z
N GLY A 1 -1.23 8.58 -19.50
CA GLY A 1 -1.66 9.97 -19.37
C GLY A 1 -2.85 10.03 -18.45
N ASP A 2 -2.74 9.39 -17.30
CA ASP A 2 -3.79 9.33 -16.29
C ASP A 2 -3.08 9.43 -14.93
N ASP A 3 -2.64 10.64 -14.58
CA ASP A 3 -2.08 10.93 -13.26
C ASP A 3 -3.23 11.06 -12.25
N PHE A 4 -3.89 9.94 -11.97
CA PHE A 4 -5.07 9.88 -11.08
C PHE A 4 -4.77 10.38 -9.65
N PHE A 5 -3.50 10.40 -9.26
CA PHE A 5 -3.04 10.85 -7.95
C PHE A 5 -2.82 12.37 -7.83
N ASN A 6 -2.81 13.12 -8.94
CA ASN A 6 -2.46 14.55 -8.91
C ASN A 6 -3.58 15.46 -8.36
N ASP A 7 -4.83 14.99 -8.29
CA ASP A 7 -5.98 15.75 -7.79
C ASP A 7 -6.44 15.32 -6.38
N LEU A 8 -5.78 14.33 -5.77
CA LEU A 8 -6.16 13.82 -4.45
C LEU A 8 -5.47 14.61 -3.34
N THR A 9 -6.24 15.09 -2.37
CA THR A 9 -5.74 15.76 -1.15
C THR A 9 -5.30 14.76 -0.08
N GLY A 10 -4.56 13.72 -0.49
CA GLY A 10 -4.15 12.65 0.43
C GLY A 10 -2.87 12.92 1.21
N VAL A 11 -2.12 13.97 0.86
CA VAL A 11 -0.91 14.35 1.61
C VAL A 11 -1.31 14.94 2.95
N GLN A 12 -1.10 14.18 4.02
CA GLN A 12 -1.45 14.58 5.38
C GLN A 12 -0.31 15.34 6.06
N GLU A 13 0.94 14.94 5.77
CA GLU A 13 2.12 15.56 6.37
C GLU A 13 3.30 15.56 5.38
N CYS A 14 4.06 16.67 5.39
CA CYS A 14 5.38 16.77 4.79
C CYS A 14 6.42 17.09 5.86
N ASN A 15 7.65 16.64 5.68
CA ASN A 15 8.77 17.05 6.50
C ASN A 15 9.18 18.52 6.22
N LYS A 16 10.19 19.01 6.94
CA LYS A 16 10.69 20.40 6.82
C LYS A 16 11.30 20.72 5.45
N GLU A 17 11.73 19.70 4.69
CA GLU A 17 12.20 19.82 3.30
C GLU A 17 11.06 19.82 2.28
N GLY A 18 9.82 19.59 2.71
CA GLY A 18 8.64 19.52 1.85
C GLY A 18 8.38 18.15 1.23
N ASN A 19 9.12 17.11 1.64
CA ASN A 19 8.89 15.74 1.18
C ASN A 19 7.70 15.14 1.92
N VAL A 20 6.86 14.40 1.21
CA VAL A 20 5.70 13.69 1.79
C VAL A 20 6.16 12.61 2.74
N VAL A 21 5.63 12.63 3.97
CA VAL A 21 5.90 11.61 5.00
C VAL A 21 4.66 10.79 5.35
N GLN A 22 3.46 11.34 5.16
CA GLN A 22 2.21 10.63 5.38
C GLN A 22 1.26 10.85 4.20
N LEU A 23 0.80 9.74 3.62
CA LEU A 23 -0.21 9.72 2.57
C LEU A 23 -1.43 8.93 3.02
N GLU A 24 -2.52 9.65 3.28
CA GLU A 24 -3.80 9.15 3.78
C GLU A 24 -4.86 9.27 2.68
N LEU A 25 -5.26 8.13 2.14
CA LEU A 25 -6.22 8.00 1.04
C LEU A 25 -7.26 6.92 1.35
N TYR A 26 -7.53 6.69 2.63
CA TYR A 26 -8.55 5.76 3.09
C TYR A 26 -9.95 6.14 2.61
N SER A 27 -10.71 5.18 2.06
CA SER A 27 -12.13 5.37 1.73
C SER A 27 -12.43 6.48 0.71
N GLU A 28 -11.51 6.72 -0.23
CA GLU A 28 -11.63 7.76 -1.26
C GLU A 28 -12.25 7.24 -2.58
N ASN A 29 -12.76 6.00 -2.61
CA ASN A 29 -13.29 5.33 -3.80
C ASN A 29 -12.31 5.29 -4.98
N LEU A 30 -11.01 5.21 -4.69
CA LEU A 30 -9.97 5.16 -5.71
C LEU A 30 -10.08 3.89 -6.55
N THR A 31 -9.76 4.00 -7.83
CA THR A 31 -9.79 2.88 -8.78
C THR A 31 -8.48 2.80 -9.55
N GLY A 32 -8.28 1.74 -10.34
CA GLY A 32 -7.05 1.54 -11.12
C GLY A 32 -5.99 0.79 -10.32
N THR A 33 -4.72 1.02 -10.66
CA THR A 33 -3.57 0.34 -10.04
C THR A 33 -2.77 1.28 -9.16
N ILE A 34 -2.09 0.74 -8.15
CA ILE A 34 -1.11 1.51 -7.38
C ILE A 34 0.11 1.79 -8.29
N PRO A 35 0.49 3.06 -8.52
CA PRO A 35 1.57 3.39 -9.42
C PRO A 35 2.91 3.11 -8.74
N SER A 36 3.85 2.56 -9.50
CA SER A 36 5.20 2.25 -9.01
C SER A 36 5.96 3.49 -8.53
N GLU A 37 5.57 4.66 -9.04
CA GLU A 37 6.11 5.99 -8.76
C GLU A 37 5.91 6.42 -7.31
N LEU A 38 4.97 5.84 -6.56
CA LEU A 38 4.91 6.01 -5.10
C LEU A 38 6.20 5.55 -4.41
N GLY A 39 6.93 4.61 -5.02
CA GLY A 39 8.27 4.19 -4.59
C GLY A 39 9.34 5.29 -4.64
N LEU A 40 9.07 6.43 -5.30
CA LEU A 40 9.96 7.59 -5.34
C LEU A 40 9.80 8.51 -4.12
N LEU A 41 8.76 8.31 -3.31
CA LEU A 41 8.56 9.04 -2.06
C LEU A 41 9.46 8.44 -0.97
N THR A 42 10.77 8.68 -1.08
CA THR A 42 11.79 8.03 -0.24
C THR A 42 11.74 8.38 1.24
N GLU A 43 10.99 9.42 1.61
CA GLU A 43 10.75 9.86 2.98
C GLU A 43 9.38 9.40 3.51
N LEU A 44 8.57 8.70 2.71
CA LEU A 44 7.24 8.25 3.11
C LEU A 44 7.34 7.28 4.28
N MET A 45 6.60 7.54 5.35
CA MET A 45 6.58 6.75 6.58
C MET A 45 5.27 5.99 6.74
N ASP A 46 4.16 6.60 6.33
CA ASP A 46 2.81 6.04 6.42
C ASP A 46 2.11 6.11 5.06
N LEU A 47 1.59 4.97 4.62
CA LEU A 47 0.78 4.83 3.43
C LEU A 47 -0.53 4.10 3.77
N ASN A 48 -1.63 4.84 3.72
CA ASN A 48 -2.96 4.29 3.88
C ASN A 48 -3.76 4.39 2.57
N LEU A 49 -3.99 3.24 1.94
CA LEU A 49 -4.79 3.08 0.73
C LEU A 49 -6.01 2.18 0.99
N ALA A 50 -6.31 1.87 2.26
CA ALA A 50 -7.32 0.89 2.60
C ALA A 50 -8.73 1.37 2.24
N ILE A 51 -9.64 0.42 2.02
CA ILE A 51 -11.04 0.69 1.65
C ILE A 51 -11.13 1.51 0.36
N ASN A 52 -10.57 0.99 -0.72
CA ASN A 52 -10.76 1.57 -2.04
C ASN A 52 -11.15 0.47 -3.03
N ASN A 53 -11.23 0.82 -4.30
CA ASN A 53 -11.47 -0.10 -5.41
C ASN A 53 -10.21 -0.25 -6.26
N LEU A 54 -9.02 -0.14 -5.64
CA LEU A 54 -7.75 -0.36 -6.30
C LEU A 54 -7.59 -1.84 -6.67
N SER A 55 -6.90 -2.10 -7.76
CA SER A 55 -6.75 -3.43 -8.36
C SER A 55 -5.34 -3.62 -8.92
N GLY A 56 -5.02 -4.83 -9.36
CA GLY A 56 -3.69 -5.17 -9.87
C GLY A 56 -2.67 -5.43 -8.76
N GLU A 57 -1.41 -5.59 -9.15
CA GLU A 57 -0.36 -6.01 -8.22
C GLU A 57 0.12 -4.89 -7.30
N VAL A 58 0.43 -5.24 -6.05
CA VAL A 58 1.15 -4.34 -5.12
C VAL A 58 2.56 -4.08 -5.64
N PRO A 59 2.97 -2.83 -5.91
CA PRO A 59 4.29 -2.54 -6.48
C PRO A 59 5.43 -2.88 -5.52
N VAL A 60 6.41 -3.63 -6.01
CA VAL A 60 7.66 -3.95 -5.28
C VAL A 60 8.42 -2.68 -4.89
N SER A 61 8.26 -1.59 -5.63
CA SER A 61 8.92 -0.31 -5.32
C SER A 61 8.54 0.26 -3.96
N LEU A 62 7.36 -0.08 -3.43
CA LEU A 62 6.94 0.33 -2.08
C LEU A 62 7.81 -0.29 -0.98
N SER A 63 8.23 -1.55 -1.15
CA SER A 63 9.09 -2.21 -0.15
C SER A 63 10.51 -1.66 -0.12
N ASN A 64 10.93 -0.95 -1.18
CA ASN A 64 12.24 -0.30 -1.27
C ASN A 64 12.30 1.03 -0.50
N ILE A 65 11.17 1.57 -0.03
CA ILE A 65 11.14 2.79 0.76
C ILE A 65 11.61 2.48 2.18
N SER A 66 12.87 2.83 2.49
CA SER A 66 13.49 2.51 3.78
C SER A 66 12.78 3.15 4.98
N THR A 67 12.07 4.26 4.80
CA THR A 67 11.34 4.99 5.86
C THR A 67 9.92 4.47 6.12
N LEU A 68 9.32 3.71 5.19
CA LEU A 68 7.91 3.30 5.21
C LEU A 68 7.61 2.24 6.27
N ASN A 69 6.99 2.60 7.39
CA ASN A 69 6.80 1.69 8.52
C ASN A 69 5.36 1.20 8.68
N GLU A 70 4.40 1.94 8.14
CA GLU A 70 2.97 1.63 8.24
C GLU A 70 2.35 1.58 6.84
N VAL A 71 1.72 0.45 6.53
CA VAL A 71 1.16 0.15 5.21
C VAL A 71 -0.20 -0.52 5.37
N TYR A 72 -1.25 0.15 4.89
CA TYR A 72 -2.63 -0.32 4.94
C TYR A 72 -3.20 -0.48 3.53
N LEU A 73 -3.38 -1.74 3.09
CA LEU A 73 -3.86 -2.07 1.73
C LEU A 73 -5.18 -2.87 1.71
N TYR A 74 -5.73 -3.19 2.88
CA TYR A 74 -6.93 -4.03 3.00
C TYR A 74 -8.18 -3.36 2.41
N TRP A 75 -9.19 -4.18 2.14
CA TRP A 75 -10.42 -3.84 1.43
C TRP A 75 -10.16 -3.13 0.10
N ASN A 76 -9.40 -3.79 -0.75
CA ASN A 76 -9.21 -3.46 -2.15
C ASN A 76 -9.31 -4.74 -3.00
N ASP A 77 -9.27 -4.62 -4.32
CA ASP A 77 -9.21 -5.76 -5.25
C ASP A 77 -7.76 -6.06 -5.73
N LEU A 78 -6.78 -5.78 -4.87
CA LEU A 78 -5.34 -5.95 -5.14
C LEU A 78 -4.92 -7.43 -5.21
N THR A 79 -3.84 -7.67 -5.95
CA THR A 79 -3.21 -8.99 -6.15
C THR A 79 -1.70 -8.92 -5.90
N GLY A 80 -1.00 -10.05 -6.07
CA GLY A 80 0.46 -10.13 -5.94
C GLY A 80 0.90 -10.77 -4.62
N SER A 81 2.14 -10.52 -4.21
CA SER A 81 2.75 -11.12 -3.02
C SER A 81 3.37 -10.06 -2.11
N MET A 82 3.22 -10.25 -0.79
CA MET A 82 3.83 -9.39 0.24
C MET A 82 5.27 -9.81 0.59
N GLU A 83 5.79 -10.87 -0.03
CA GLU A 83 7.14 -11.38 0.25
C GLU A 83 8.23 -10.30 0.13
N HIS A 84 8.08 -9.38 -0.80
CA HIS A 84 9.02 -8.27 -1.00
C HIS A 84 9.14 -7.33 0.20
N PHE A 85 8.09 -7.18 1.01
CA PHE A 85 8.17 -6.39 2.24
C PHE A 85 9.04 -7.09 3.29
N CYS A 86 9.13 -8.41 3.24
CA CYS A 86 9.72 -9.22 4.31
C CYS A 86 11.14 -9.67 4.02
N THR A 87 11.50 -9.78 2.74
CA THR A 87 12.89 -10.02 2.31
C THR A 87 13.83 -8.85 2.65
N ASN A 88 13.29 -7.67 2.97
CA ASN A 88 14.08 -6.48 3.31
C ASN A 88 14.54 -6.41 4.77
N ASN A 89 14.30 -7.45 5.60
CA ASN A 89 14.66 -7.51 7.03
C ASN A 89 14.20 -6.28 7.84
N LYS A 90 13.17 -5.60 7.34
CA LYS A 90 12.56 -4.44 7.97
C LYS A 90 11.39 -4.89 8.82
N GLU A 91 11.34 -4.43 10.05
CA GLU A 91 10.18 -4.62 10.93
C GLU A 91 9.20 -3.47 10.67
N TYR A 92 8.10 -3.79 10.00
CA TYR A 92 6.99 -2.84 9.83
C TYR A 92 6.24 -2.73 11.16
N ILE A 93 5.83 -1.52 11.53
CA ILE A 93 4.96 -1.32 12.68
C ILE A 93 3.57 -1.87 12.36
N TYR A 94 3.12 -1.65 11.13
CA TYR A 94 1.87 -2.19 10.62
C TYR A 94 1.99 -2.54 9.14
N LEU A 95 1.66 -3.79 8.79
CA LEU A 95 1.60 -4.27 7.41
C LEU A 95 0.31 -5.07 7.20
N SER A 96 -0.64 -4.52 6.42
CA SER A 96 -1.95 -5.12 6.21
C SER A 96 -2.38 -5.15 4.75
N ALA A 97 -3.02 -6.27 4.38
CA ALA A 97 -3.50 -6.60 3.05
C ALA A 97 -4.66 -7.63 3.13
N ASP A 98 -5.40 -7.79 2.04
CA ASP A 98 -6.45 -8.82 1.89
C ASP A 98 -5.86 -10.14 1.39
N CYS A 99 -5.64 -11.08 2.30
CA CYS A 99 -4.79 -12.23 2.03
C CYS A 99 -5.53 -13.46 1.49
N PHE A 100 -4.97 -14.09 0.45
CA PHE A 100 -5.50 -15.32 -0.14
C PHE A 100 -5.46 -16.48 0.87
N GLY A 101 -6.59 -17.20 1.03
CA GLY A 101 -6.62 -18.46 1.79
C GLY A 101 -7.40 -18.48 3.10
N ARG A 102 -7.95 -17.36 3.60
CA ARG A 102 -8.91 -17.39 4.73
C ARG A 102 -10.37 -17.54 4.30
N HIS A 103 -10.73 -17.10 3.09
CA HIS A 103 -12.04 -17.34 2.49
C HIS A 103 -11.93 -17.65 0.99
N LYS A 104 -11.80 -18.93 0.61
CA LYS A 104 -11.96 -19.32 -0.80
C LYS A 104 -13.45 -19.27 -1.18
N LYS A 105 -13.80 -18.31 -2.04
CA LYS A 105 -14.73 -18.45 -3.18
C LYS A 105 -14.72 -17.14 -3.99
N ASN A 106 -13.84 -17.07 -4.99
CA ASN A 106 -13.88 -16.11 -6.13
C ASN A 106 -13.53 -14.63 -5.89
N LYS A 107 -12.49 -14.28 -5.12
CA LYS A 107 -11.88 -12.94 -5.21
C LYS A 107 -10.38 -13.01 -5.48
N THR A 108 -9.89 -12.05 -6.27
CA THR A 108 -8.49 -11.63 -6.35
C THR A 108 -8.01 -11.28 -4.94
N GLY A 109 -6.82 -11.72 -4.55
CA GLY A 109 -6.29 -11.46 -3.21
C GLY A 109 -4.78 -11.59 -3.19
N ILE A 110 -4.16 -11.04 -2.16
CA ILE A 110 -2.71 -10.94 -2.02
C ILE A 110 -2.16 -12.20 -1.34
N GLU A 111 -1.06 -12.76 -1.84
CA GLU A 111 -0.29 -13.79 -1.13
C GLU A 111 0.49 -13.16 0.03
N CYS A 112 0.05 -13.41 1.26
CA CYS A 112 0.66 -12.84 2.45
C CYS A 112 1.51 -13.89 3.17
N SER A 113 2.81 -13.88 2.90
CA SER A 113 3.77 -14.76 3.58
C SER A 113 4.21 -14.23 4.96
N CYS A 114 3.93 -12.97 5.28
CA CYS A 114 4.56 -12.26 6.40
C CYS A 114 3.85 -10.96 6.84
N CYS A 115 2.55 -10.80 6.55
CA CYS A 115 1.79 -9.65 7.04
C CYS A 115 1.40 -9.83 8.51
N ASP A 116 1.56 -8.78 9.31
CA ASP A 116 1.22 -8.79 10.74
C ASP A 116 -0.29 -8.82 10.97
N ALA A 117 -1.07 -8.20 10.07
CA ALA A 117 -2.52 -8.12 10.14
C ALA A 117 -3.19 -8.40 8.78
N CYS A 118 -3.53 -9.67 8.53
CA CYS A 118 -4.38 -10.06 7.40
C CYS A 118 -5.86 -9.90 7.76
N SER A 119 -6.58 -9.02 7.05
CA SER A 119 -8.05 -8.91 7.19
C SER A 119 -8.72 -10.16 6.59
N PRO A 120 -9.76 -10.75 7.23
CA PRO A 120 -10.53 -11.86 6.67
C PRO A 120 -11.44 -11.45 5.51
#